data_AF-A0A2D5Q8W9-F1
#
_entry.id   AF-A0A2D5Q8W9-F1
#
_cell.length_a   1.000
_cell.length_b   1.000
_cell.length_c   1.000
_cell.angle_alpha   90.00
_cell.angle_beta   90.00
_cell.angle_gamma   90.00
#
_symmetry.space_group_name_H-M   'P 1'
#
loop_
_entity.id
_entity.type
_entity.pdbx_description
1 polymer ?
#
loop_
_entity_poly.entity_id
_entity_poly.type
_entity_poly.pdbx_seq_one_letter_code
_entity_poly.pdbx_strand_id
1 'polypeptide(L)'
;MVSAATLHVVSTELAVGSFAMAGVAFLMAGLASHRWLLGERHLSLADNVAHFALAFGLLAMPLAIMTGIQSSPGEGVDHPVLINKMLLASAALGLALGVLLARRRRGASIWLDPAGRRWQSLGGLAAVGLVLLTASLGGTYSRGESLLDVFSLPYDQVPLMPMWLSATVLVLAAANLVLMRRSVRA
;
A
#
# COMPACT_ATOMS: atom_id res chain seq x y z
N MET A 1 -4.50 32.21 3.40
CA MET A 1 -4.94 30.93 2.77
C MET A 1 -3.70 30.08 2.57
N VAL A 2 -3.73 28.80 2.97
CA VAL A 2 -2.61 27.87 2.72
C VAL A 2 -2.59 27.53 1.24
N SER A 3 -1.43 27.55 0.59
CA SER A 3 -1.32 27.24 -0.84
C SER A 3 -1.60 25.75 -1.10
N ALA A 4 -2.07 25.42 -2.31
CA ALA A 4 -2.28 24.03 -2.72
C ALA A 4 -0.98 23.21 -2.63
N ALA A 5 0.17 23.83 -2.94
CA ALA A 5 1.48 23.21 -2.81
C ALA A 5 1.83 22.84 -1.36
N THR A 6 1.60 23.75 -0.40
CA THR A 6 1.81 23.46 1.02
C THR A 6 0.86 22.37 1.52
N LEU A 7 -0.40 22.41 1.10
CA LEU A 7 -1.38 21.38 1.46
C LEU A 7 -1.03 20.00 0.86
N HIS A 8 -0.45 19.98 -0.35
CA HIS A 8 0.06 18.77 -0.98
C HIS A 8 1.20 18.14 -0.18
N VAL A 9 2.21 18.92 0.20
CA VAL A 9 3.33 18.44 1.01
C VAL A 9 2.83 17.83 2.31
N VAL A 10 2.01 18.57 3.08
CA VAL A 10 1.46 18.08 4.35
C VAL A 10 0.65 16.79 4.15
N SER A 11 -0.18 16.72 3.10
CA SER A 11 -0.98 15.52 2.80
C SER A 11 -0.10 14.32 2.43
N THR A 12 0.98 14.54 1.67
CA THR A 12 1.93 13.47 1.31
C THR A 12 2.74 12.99 2.51
N GLU A 13 3.19 13.88 3.40
CA GLU A 13 3.91 13.51 4.62
C GLU A 13 3.02 12.73 5.57
N LEU A 14 1.76 13.15 5.72
CA LEU A 14 0.77 12.44 6.52
C LEU A 14 0.48 11.05 5.94
N ALA A 15 0.29 10.92 4.62
CA ALA A 15 0.10 9.63 3.98
C ALA A 15 1.33 8.72 4.14
N VAL A 16 2.52 9.18 3.73
CA VAL A 16 3.76 8.42 3.79
C VAL A 16 4.13 8.03 5.23
N GLY A 17 4.00 8.95 6.18
CA GLY A 17 4.25 8.68 7.60
C GLY A 17 3.31 7.62 8.16
N SER A 18 2.03 7.64 7.74
CA SER A 18 1.05 6.63 8.13
C SER A 18 1.40 5.24 7.58
N PHE A 19 1.77 5.16 6.30
CA PHE A 19 2.21 3.90 5.71
C PHE A 19 3.52 3.39 6.32
N ALA A 20 4.49 4.26 6.60
CA ALA A 20 5.72 3.89 7.28
C ALA A 20 5.44 3.29 8.67
N MET A 21 4.59 3.94 9.46
CA MET A 21 4.14 3.42 10.77
C MET A 21 3.42 2.08 10.63
N ALA A 22 2.55 1.93 9.62
CA ALA A 22 1.89 0.67 9.33
C ALA A 22 2.90 -0.44 9.01
N GLY A 23 3.93 -0.15 8.20
CA GLY A 23 4.96 -1.11 7.81
C GLY A 23 5.75 -1.64 9.00
N VAL A 24 6.24 -0.73 9.85
CA VAL A 24 6.95 -1.11 11.09
C VAL A 24 6.05 -1.95 11.99
N ALA A 25 4.78 -1.57 12.13
CA ALA A 25 3.82 -2.30 12.95
C ALA A 25 3.46 -3.69 12.37
N PHE A 26 3.31 -3.84 11.05
CA PHE A 26 3.12 -5.15 10.41
C PHE A 26 4.35 -6.05 10.53
N LEU A 27 5.55 -5.48 10.47
CA LEU A 27 6.79 -6.22 10.72
C LEU A 27 6.83 -6.72 12.17
N MET A 28 6.57 -5.83 13.14
CA MET A 28 6.54 -6.20 14.56
C MET A 28 5.45 -7.24 14.86
N ALA A 29 4.24 -7.09 14.30
CA ALA A 29 3.16 -8.06 14.46
C ALA A 29 3.53 -9.42 13.83
N GLY A 30 4.16 -9.42 12.66
CA GLY A 30 4.69 -10.62 12.01
C GLY A 30 5.72 -11.35 12.88
N LEU A 31 6.69 -10.62 13.43
CA LEU A 31 7.73 -11.16 14.33
C LEU A 31 7.13 -11.66 15.66
N ALA A 32 6.23 -10.89 16.27
CA ALA A 32 5.54 -11.26 17.50
C ALA A 32 4.67 -12.52 17.34
N SER A 33 4.04 -12.70 16.16
CA SER A 33 3.20 -13.87 15.87
C SER A 33 3.98 -15.20 15.83
N HIS A 34 5.30 -15.17 15.70
CA HIS A 34 6.15 -16.36 15.73
C HIS A 34 6.58 -16.77 17.14
N ARG A 35 6.14 -16.05 18.20
CA ARG A 35 6.47 -16.27 19.63
C ARG A 35 7.97 -16.34 19.95
N TRP A 36 8.85 -16.08 18.97
CA TRP A 36 10.29 -16.13 19.14
C TRP A 36 10.81 -14.87 19.85
N LEU A 37 10.21 -13.69 19.59
CA LEU A 37 10.80 -12.41 20.00
C LEU A 37 9.95 -11.57 20.96
N LEU A 38 8.61 -11.67 20.92
CA LEU A 38 7.71 -10.71 21.58
C LEU A 38 6.44 -11.40 22.12
N GLY A 39 5.90 -10.90 23.24
CA GLY A 39 4.70 -11.45 23.88
C GLY A 39 3.37 -11.03 23.26
N GLU A 40 2.25 -11.65 23.70
CA GLU A 40 0.91 -11.45 23.13
C GLU A 40 0.41 -10.00 23.22
N ARG A 41 0.81 -9.27 24.27
CA ARG A 41 0.49 -7.84 24.42
C ARG A 41 1.10 -7.00 23.29
N HIS A 42 2.33 -7.31 22.87
CA HIS A 42 3.01 -6.61 21.79
C HIS A 42 2.40 -6.95 20.44
N LEU A 43 1.97 -8.21 20.24
CA LEU A 43 1.22 -8.60 19.05
C LEU A 43 -0.06 -7.78 18.92
N SER A 44 -0.90 -7.73 19.97
CA SER A 44 -2.16 -6.97 19.95
C SER A 44 -1.95 -5.48 19.68
N LEU A 45 -0.94 -4.86 20.30
CA LEU A 45 -0.62 -3.46 20.08
C LEU A 45 -0.14 -3.20 18.64
N ALA A 46 0.86 -3.96 18.18
CA ALA A 46 1.41 -3.82 16.84
C ALA A 46 0.34 -4.04 15.77
N ASP A 47 -0.52 -5.02 15.97
CA ASP A 47 -1.64 -5.35 15.10
C ASP A 47 -2.67 -4.22 15.00
N ASN A 48 -3.06 -3.60 16.12
CA ASN A 48 -3.96 -2.45 16.10
C ASN A 48 -3.31 -1.23 15.42
N VAL A 49 -2.06 -0.93 15.74
CA VAL A 49 -1.32 0.18 15.12
C VAL A 49 -1.17 -0.04 13.62
N ALA A 50 -0.85 -1.26 13.19
CA ALA A 50 -0.66 -1.60 11.79
C ALA A 50 -1.92 -1.33 10.97
N HIS A 51 -3.06 -1.87 11.39
CA HIS A 51 -4.31 -1.71 10.65
C HIS A 51 -4.88 -0.29 10.75
N PHE A 52 -4.73 0.38 11.90
CA PHE A 52 -5.16 1.77 12.05
C PHE A 52 -4.34 2.70 11.16
N ALA A 53 -3.01 2.60 11.21
CA ALA A 53 -2.12 3.43 10.41
C ALA A 53 -2.30 3.16 8.90
N LEU A 54 -2.53 1.90 8.51
CA LEU A 54 -2.83 1.54 7.13
C LEU A 54 -4.15 2.15 6.65
N ALA A 55 -5.22 2.06 7.45
CA ALA A 55 -6.51 2.66 7.13
C ALA A 55 -6.44 4.19 7.08
N PHE A 56 -5.73 4.79 8.02
CA PHE A 56 -5.52 6.24 8.05
C PHE A 56 -4.70 6.73 6.85
N GLY A 57 -3.64 6.00 6.47
CA GLY A 57 -2.88 6.27 5.25
C GLY A 57 -3.72 6.17 3.97
N LEU A 58 -4.62 5.19 3.89
CA LEU A 58 -5.58 5.07 2.78
C LEU A 58 -6.53 6.27 2.71
N LEU A 59 -6.96 6.82 3.86
CA LEU A 59 -7.81 8.02 3.91
C LEU A 59 -7.03 9.29 3.56
N ALA A 60 -5.74 9.34 3.88
CA ALA A 60 -4.85 10.45 3.55
C ALA A 60 -4.48 10.49 2.06
N MET A 61 -4.40 9.34 1.39
CA MET A 61 -4.02 9.25 -0.02
C MET A 61 -4.90 10.09 -0.96
N PRO A 62 -6.25 10.05 -0.90
CA PRO A 62 -7.11 10.92 -1.70
C PRO A 62 -6.80 12.41 -1.54
N LEU A 63 -6.50 12.87 -0.31
CA LEU A 63 -6.13 14.26 -0.06
C LEU A 63 -4.81 14.61 -0.75
N ALA A 64 -3.80 13.73 -0.66
CA ALA A 64 -2.53 13.90 -1.34
C ALA A 64 -2.68 13.93 -2.87
N ILE A 65 -3.57 13.11 -3.43
CA ILE A 65 -3.88 13.07 -4.87
C ILE A 65 -4.58 14.36 -5.31
N MET A 66 -5.66 14.75 -4.63
CA MET A 66 -6.45 15.95 -4.97
C MET A 66 -5.59 17.22 -4.95
N THR A 67 -4.80 17.38 -3.90
CA THR A 67 -3.89 18.53 -3.75
C THR A 67 -2.75 18.48 -4.74
N GLY A 68 -2.25 17.29 -5.09
CA GLY A 68 -1.20 17.10 -6.10
C GLY A 68 -1.65 17.51 -7.50
N ILE A 69 -2.88 17.16 -7.89
CA ILE A 69 -3.48 17.58 -9.16
C ILE A 69 -3.60 19.12 -9.20
N GLN A 70 -4.02 19.75 -8.11
CA GLN A 70 -4.16 21.20 -8.03
C GLN A 70 -2.83 21.96 -8.00
N SER A 71 -1.75 21.33 -7.54
CA SER A 71 -0.41 21.92 -7.51
C SER A 71 0.44 21.61 -8.76
N SER A 72 -0.03 20.75 -9.66
CA SER A 72 0.74 20.33 -10.84
C SER A 72 0.59 21.31 -12.01
N PRO A 73 1.69 21.83 -12.57
CA PRO A 73 1.65 22.71 -13.73
C PRO A 73 1.50 21.90 -15.02
N GLY A 74 0.28 21.46 -15.32
CA GLY A 74 -0.22 21.14 -16.68
C GLY A 74 0.49 20.13 -17.58
N GLU A 75 1.66 19.57 -17.25
CA GLU A 75 2.46 18.76 -18.17
C GLU A 75 2.39 17.25 -17.87
N GLY A 76 2.01 16.50 -18.92
CA GLY A 76 2.55 15.16 -19.19
C GLY A 76 1.86 13.97 -18.52
N VAL A 77 0.58 13.70 -18.85
CA VAL A 77 -0.09 12.43 -18.53
C VAL A 77 0.63 11.21 -19.15
N ASP A 78 1.50 11.45 -20.14
CA ASP A 78 2.23 10.43 -20.91
C ASP A 78 3.64 10.10 -20.38
N HIS A 79 4.04 10.62 -19.20
CA HIS A 79 5.36 10.33 -18.66
C HIS A 79 5.44 8.88 -18.10
N PRO A 80 6.41 8.04 -18.51
CA PRO A 80 6.57 6.66 -18.03
C PRO A 80 6.53 6.51 -16.49
N VAL A 81 7.17 7.45 -15.80
CA VAL A 81 7.20 7.56 -14.34
C VAL A 81 5.80 7.71 -13.73
N LEU A 82 4.90 8.46 -14.37
CA LEU A 82 3.52 8.63 -13.89
C LEU A 82 2.73 7.32 -14.01
N ILE A 83 2.90 6.61 -15.13
CA ILE A 83 2.26 5.30 -15.36
C ILE A 83 2.72 4.30 -14.27
N ASN A 84 4.03 4.23 -14.03
CA ASN A 84 4.60 3.38 -12.98
C ASN A 84 4.08 3.76 -11.58
N LYS A 85 3.93 5.05 -11.29
CA LYS A 85 3.35 5.55 -10.05
C LYS A 85 1.89 5.11 -9.88
N MET A 86 1.07 5.19 -10.93
CA MET A 86 -0.34 4.75 -10.88
C MET A 86 -0.47 3.23 -10.74
N LEU A 87 0.38 2.47 -11.41
CA LEU A 87 0.42 1.01 -11.28
C LEU A 87 0.75 0.58 -9.85
N LEU A 88 1.83 1.11 -9.28
CA LEU A 88 2.24 0.78 -7.90
C LEU A 88 1.20 1.25 -6.87
N ALA A 89 0.63 2.45 -7.04
CA ALA A 89 -0.41 2.97 -6.16
C ALA A 89 -1.67 2.10 -6.17
N SER A 90 -2.13 1.67 -7.34
CA SER A 90 -3.33 0.83 -7.47
C SER A 90 -3.11 -0.57 -6.90
N ALA A 91 -1.95 -1.18 -7.12
CA ALA A 91 -1.56 -2.45 -6.51
C ALA A 91 -1.49 -2.34 -4.98
N ALA A 92 -0.89 -1.27 -4.47
CA ALA A 92 -0.82 -0.98 -3.04
C ALA A 92 -2.21 -0.84 -2.41
N LEU A 93 -3.11 -0.08 -3.05
CA LEU A 93 -4.48 0.12 -2.59
C LEU A 93 -5.26 -1.20 -2.53
N GLY A 94 -5.14 -2.03 -3.57
CA GLY A 94 -5.77 -3.35 -3.61
C GLY A 94 -5.31 -4.26 -2.47
N LEU A 95 -3.99 -4.33 -2.24
CA LEU A 95 -3.43 -5.12 -1.13
C LEU A 95 -3.83 -4.55 0.24
N ALA A 96 -3.77 -3.24 0.42
CA ALA A 96 -4.13 -2.59 1.68
C ALA A 96 -5.61 -2.84 2.03
N LEU A 97 -6.52 -2.72 1.06
CA LEU A 97 -7.93 -3.05 1.25
C LEU A 97 -8.14 -4.54 1.53
N GLY A 98 -7.42 -5.42 0.82
CA GLY A 98 -7.47 -6.86 1.06
C GLY A 98 -7.07 -7.24 2.49
N VAL A 99 -5.98 -6.65 2.98
CA VAL A 99 -5.48 -6.78 4.35
C VAL A 99 -6.52 -6.28 5.36
N LEU A 100 -7.05 -5.07 5.19
CA LEU A 100 -8.06 -4.52 6.10
C LEU A 100 -9.35 -5.35 6.11
N LEU A 101 -9.78 -5.84 4.94
CA LEU A 101 -10.99 -6.66 4.84
C LEU A 101 -10.80 -8.04 5.48
N ALA A 102 -9.64 -8.67 5.26
CA ALA A 102 -9.30 -9.94 5.90
C ALA A 102 -9.28 -9.80 7.43
N ARG A 103 -8.69 -8.71 7.93
CA ARG A 103 -8.70 -8.36 9.34
C ARG A 103 -10.11 -8.12 9.88
N ARG A 104 -10.93 -7.37 9.16
CA ARG A 104 -12.33 -7.08 9.56
C ARG A 104 -13.17 -8.35 9.66
N ARG A 105 -12.92 -9.35 8.81
CA ARG A 105 -13.68 -10.61 8.79
C ARG A 105 -13.23 -11.62 9.84
N ARG A 106 -11.92 -11.80 10.03
CA ARG A 106 -11.37 -12.82 10.94
C ARG A 106 -11.02 -12.26 12.32
N GLY A 107 -10.95 -10.96 12.48
CA GLY A 107 -10.53 -10.31 13.74
C GLY A 107 -9.12 -10.73 14.16
N ALA A 108 -8.89 -10.77 15.48
CA ALA A 108 -7.62 -11.17 16.08
C ALA A 108 -7.21 -12.62 15.77
N SER A 109 -8.18 -13.49 15.44
CA SER A 109 -7.94 -14.91 15.16
C SER A 109 -7.05 -15.15 13.93
N ILE A 110 -6.90 -14.13 13.06
CA ILE A 110 -6.04 -14.22 11.87
C ILE A 110 -4.57 -14.51 12.21
N TRP A 111 -4.13 -14.15 13.42
CA TRP A 111 -2.76 -14.40 13.88
C TRP A 111 -2.55 -15.78 14.49
N LEU A 112 -3.63 -16.51 14.78
CA LEU A 112 -3.57 -17.89 15.30
C LEU A 112 -3.31 -18.90 14.17
N ASP A 113 -3.85 -18.62 12.98
CA ASP A 113 -3.66 -19.45 11.79
C ASP A 113 -2.28 -19.16 11.14
N PRO A 114 -1.42 -20.18 10.92
CA PRO A 114 -0.14 -20.02 10.24
C PRO A 114 -0.24 -19.37 8.85
N ALA A 115 -1.31 -19.64 8.11
CA ALA A 115 -1.53 -19.02 6.80
C ALA A 115 -2.00 -17.57 6.96
N GLY A 116 -2.98 -17.33 7.84
CA GLY A 116 -3.50 -16.00 8.16
C GLY A 116 -2.42 -15.01 8.59
N ARG A 117 -1.54 -15.39 9.52
CA ARG A 117 -0.45 -14.51 10.00
C ARG A 117 0.54 -14.14 8.89
N ARG A 118 0.88 -15.11 8.02
CA ARG A 118 1.83 -14.89 6.91
C ARG A 118 1.25 -13.92 5.90
N TRP A 119 0.02 -14.17 5.47
CA TRP A 119 -0.66 -13.30 4.50
C TRP A 119 -0.95 -11.92 5.06
N GLN A 120 -1.22 -11.79 6.37
CA GLN A 120 -1.38 -10.47 6.97
C GLN A 120 -0.09 -9.66 7.02
N SER A 121 0.99 -10.26 7.54
CA SER A 121 2.27 -9.59 7.63
C SER A 121 2.83 -9.26 6.23
N LEU A 122 2.87 -10.24 5.33
CA LEU A 122 3.38 -10.04 3.97
C LEU A 122 2.49 -9.10 3.15
N GLY A 123 1.18 -9.25 3.22
CA GLY A 123 0.25 -8.38 2.50
C GLY A 123 0.34 -6.93 2.96
N GLY A 124 0.41 -6.70 4.28
CA GLY A 124 0.56 -5.38 4.86
C GLY A 124 1.90 -4.73 4.51
N LEU A 125 3.00 -5.50 4.62
CA LEU A 125 4.34 -5.03 4.23
C LEU A 125 4.45 -4.77 2.73
N ALA A 126 3.88 -5.62 1.88
CA ALA A 126 3.88 -5.43 0.44
C ALA A 126 3.07 -4.19 0.06
N ALA A 127 1.89 -3.98 0.65
CA ALA A 127 1.08 -2.78 0.42
C ALA A 127 1.86 -1.50 0.78
N VAL A 128 2.46 -1.47 1.99
CA VAL A 128 3.28 -0.34 2.43
C VAL A 128 4.49 -0.14 1.53
N GLY A 129 5.20 -1.21 1.19
CA GLY A 129 6.36 -1.17 0.30
C GLY A 129 6.00 -0.53 -1.04
N LEU A 130 4.91 -0.97 -1.67
CA LEU A 130 4.44 -0.37 -2.94
C LEU A 130 4.10 1.11 -2.80
N VAL A 131 3.49 1.56 -1.69
CA VAL A 131 3.26 3.00 -1.45
C VAL A 131 4.58 3.76 -1.30
N LEU A 132 5.54 3.23 -0.54
CA LEU A 132 6.84 3.88 -0.34
C LEU A 132 7.63 3.95 -1.66
N LEU A 133 7.58 2.91 -2.49
CA LEU A 133 8.13 2.92 -3.85
C LEU A 133 7.46 3.99 -4.71
N THR A 134 6.12 4.06 -4.67
CA THR A 134 5.33 5.08 -5.37
C THR A 134 5.72 6.50 -4.94
N ALA A 135 5.92 6.73 -3.64
CA ALA A 135 6.36 8.00 -3.09
C ALA A 135 7.79 8.33 -3.52
N SER A 136 8.67 7.33 -3.56
CA SER A 136 10.06 7.47 -4.02
C SER A 136 10.16 7.88 -5.51
N LEU A 137 9.33 7.29 -6.38
CA LEU A 137 9.18 7.75 -7.76
C LEU A 137 8.64 9.19 -7.86
N GLY A 138 7.78 9.60 -6.91
CA GLY A 138 7.37 11.00 -6.78
C GLY A 138 8.55 11.95 -6.48
N GLY A 139 9.56 11.47 -5.75
CA GLY A 139 10.81 12.19 -5.50
C GLY A 139 11.58 12.49 -6.80
N THR A 140 11.73 11.47 -7.67
CA THR A 140 12.40 11.66 -8.98
C THR A 140 11.71 12.69 -9.85
N TYR A 141 10.37 12.70 -9.86
CA TYR A 141 9.58 13.64 -10.67
C TYR A 141 9.67 15.09 -10.17
N SER A 142 9.86 15.30 -8.86
CA SER A 142 9.81 16.63 -8.24
C SER A 142 11.17 17.23 -7.90
N ARG A 143 12.17 16.39 -7.60
CA ARG A 143 13.49 16.79 -7.10
C ARG A 143 14.66 16.18 -7.87
N GLY A 144 14.40 15.28 -8.83
CA GLY A 144 15.45 14.59 -9.58
C GLY A 144 16.20 13.51 -8.80
N GLU A 145 15.76 13.18 -7.57
CA GLU A 145 16.40 12.17 -6.71
C GLU A 145 15.37 11.15 -6.18
N SER A 146 15.76 9.87 -6.15
CA SER A 146 15.01 8.76 -5.56
C SER A 146 15.74 8.13 -4.39
N LEU A 147 15.00 7.59 -3.41
CA LEU A 147 15.57 6.65 -2.44
C LEU A 147 16.02 5.34 -3.11
N LEU A 148 15.50 5.08 -4.31
CA LEU A 148 15.80 3.88 -5.09
C LEU A 148 16.97 4.06 -6.07
N ASP A 149 17.59 5.24 -6.15
CA ASP A 149 18.72 5.48 -7.07
C ASP A 149 19.96 4.65 -6.71
N VAL A 150 20.06 4.24 -5.43
CA VAL A 150 21.01 3.22 -4.96
C VAL A 150 20.87 1.90 -5.73
N PHE A 151 19.67 1.56 -6.22
CA PHE A 151 19.40 0.33 -6.96
C PHE A 151 19.46 0.50 -8.49
N SER A 152 19.72 1.71 -9.00
CA SER A 152 19.84 2.01 -10.44
C SER A 152 18.69 1.42 -11.29
N LEU A 153 17.44 1.58 -10.82
CA LEU A 153 16.28 0.99 -11.47
C LEU A 153 15.92 1.71 -12.77
N PRO A 154 15.48 0.98 -13.83
CA PRO A 154 15.07 1.60 -15.08
C PRO A 154 13.72 2.30 -14.95
N TYR A 155 13.72 3.57 -14.55
CA TYR A 155 12.49 4.37 -14.37
C TYR A 155 11.81 4.76 -15.69
N ASP A 156 12.56 4.73 -16.80
CA ASP A 156 12.10 5.11 -18.13
C ASP A 156 11.36 3.98 -18.87
N GLN A 157 11.40 2.77 -18.32
CA GLN A 157 10.69 1.63 -18.88
C GLN A 157 9.34 1.45 -18.16
N VAL A 158 8.26 1.48 -18.95
CA VAL A 158 6.94 1.07 -18.47
C VAL A 158 6.90 -0.46 -18.56
N PRO A 159 6.67 -1.18 -17.45
CA PRO A 159 6.38 -2.60 -17.49
C PRO A 159 5.01 -2.78 -18.17
N LEU A 160 5.04 -2.95 -19.48
CA LEU A 160 3.87 -3.31 -20.27
C LEU A 160 3.52 -4.76 -19.93
N MET A 161 2.45 -4.92 -19.15
CA MET A 161 1.94 -6.23 -18.84
C MET A 161 1.29 -6.83 -20.10
N PRO A 162 1.73 -8.00 -20.58
CA PRO A 162 1.13 -8.62 -21.76
C PRO A 162 -0.37 -8.80 -21.56
N MET A 163 -1.16 -8.61 -22.63
CA MET A 163 -2.63 -8.66 -22.56
C MET A 163 -3.16 -9.96 -21.94
N TRP A 164 -2.50 -11.09 -22.20
CA TRP A 164 -2.87 -12.39 -21.62
C TRP A 164 -2.70 -12.43 -20.09
N LEU A 165 -1.69 -11.75 -19.55
CA LEU A 165 -1.42 -11.70 -18.11
C LEU A 165 -2.46 -10.81 -17.42
N SER A 166 -2.81 -9.67 -18.04
CA SER A 166 -3.92 -8.81 -17.61
C SER A 166 -5.26 -9.55 -17.60
N ALA A 167 -5.55 -10.31 -18.66
CA ALA A 167 -6.76 -11.14 -18.75
C ALA A 167 -6.78 -12.22 -17.66
N THR A 168 -5.64 -12.88 -17.41
CA THR A 168 -5.52 -13.91 -16.37
C THR A 168 -5.78 -13.32 -14.98
N VAL A 169 -5.16 -12.18 -14.66
CA VAL A 169 -5.39 -11.48 -13.38
C VAL A 169 -6.85 -11.07 -13.22
N LEU A 170 -7.49 -10.57 -14.29
CA LEU A 170 -8.92 -10.22 -14.28
C LEU A 170 -9.82 -11.43 -14.00
N VAL A 171 -9.56 -12.57 -14.66
CA VAL A 171 -10.30 -13.82 -14.43
C VAL A 171 -10.12 -14.31 -12.99
N LEU A 172 -8.89 -14.28 -12.45
CA LEU A 172 -8.63 -14.65 -11.07
C LEU A 172 -9.33 -13.71 -10.09
N ALA A 173 -9.32 -12.40 -10.34
CA ALA A 173 -10.02 -11.43 -9.51
C ALA A 173 -11.54 -11.66 -9.50
N ALA A 174 -12.13 -11.90 -10.69
CA ALA A 174 -13.55 -12.21 -10.81
C ALA A 174 -13.93 -13.53 -10.12
N ALA A 175 -13.13 -14.58 -10.30
CA ALA A 175 -13.32 -15.87 -9.64
C ALA A 175 -13.26 -15.72 -8.12
N ASN A 176 -12.25 -15.00 -7.61
CA ASN A 176 -12.09 -14.77 -6.18
C ASN A 176 -13.27 -13.98 -5.60
N LEU A 177 -13.77 -12.95 -6.32
CA LEU A 177 -14.96 -12.20 -5.93
C LEU A 177 -16.20 -13.10 -5.83
N VAL A 178 -16.41 -13.99 -6.79
CA VAL A 178 -17.54 -14.94 -6.80
C VAL A 178 -17.44 -15.92 -5.64
N LEU A 179 -16.26 -16.49 -5.40
CA LEU A 179 -16.01 -17.42 -4.30
C LEU A 179 -16.22 -16.74 -2.94
N MET A 180 -15.73 -15.51 -2.75
CA MET A 180 -15.98 -14.72 -1.54
C MET A 180 -17.46 -14.47 -1.28
N ARG A 181 -18.26 -14.21 -2.33
CA ARG A 181 -19.71 -14.00 -2.17
C ARG A 181 -20.44 -15.26 -1.73
N ARG A 182 -20.00 -16.44 -2.19
CA ARG A 182 -20.58 -17.72 -1.80
C ARG A 182 -20.27 -18.08 -0.34
N SER A 183 -19.04 -17.83 0.11
CA SER A 183 -18.62 -18.07 1.50
C SER A 183 -19.34 -17.20 2.53
N VAL A 184 -19.91 -16.05 2.14
CA VAL A 184 -20.67 -15.17 3.05
C VAL A 184 -22.15 -15.57 3.13
N ARG A 185 -22.64 -16.37 2.17
CA ARG A 185 -24.05 -16.81 2.09
C ARG A 185 -24.28 -18.23 2.63
N ALA A 186 -23.22 -18.97 2.90
CA ALA A 186 -23.25 -20.29 3.55
C ALA A 186 -22.99 -20.12 5.05
#